data_AF-A0A8T0Q483-F1
#
_entry.id   AF-A0A8T0Q483-F1
#
_cell.length_a   1.000
_cell.length_b   1.000
_cell.length_c   1.000
_cell.angle_alpha   90.00
_cell.angle_beta   90.00
_cell.angle_gamma   90.00
#
_symmetry.space_group_name_H-M   'P 1'
#
loop_
_entity.id
_entity.type
_entity.pdbx_description
1 polymer ?
#
loop_
_entity_poly.entity_id
_entity_poly.type
_entity_poly.pdbx_seq_one_letter_code
_entity_poly.pdbx_strand_id
1 'polypeptide(L)'
;MAGDDGSGGHTPKDFDECVSQEQLHDAKREMQEVVTKAVTEAIIGLKLGEIIERVDRRISTLTDRINVLEACQKNNEDEDVVYDDHGNIDEAATQQEWLCHRLRRNTQGMGGNQNCVPDDPYAKVKFTIPSFSGYYDAEGYLDWEMIVE
;
A
#
# COMPACT_ATOMS: atom_id res chain seq x y z
N MET A 1 23.07 -14.35 -86.03
CA MET A 1 23.57 -15.17 -84.91
C MET A 1 24.17 -14.17 -83.91
N ALA A 2 23.44 -13.54 -82.99
CA ALA A 2 22.63 -14.02 -81.85
C ALA A 2 23.47 -14.61 -80.70
N GLY A 3 23.32 -14.01 -79.51
CA GLY A 3 23.87 -14.38 -78.20
C GLY A 3 25.01 -13.44 -77.76
N ASP A 4 25.06 -12.85 -76.57
CA ASP A 4 24.37 -13.17 -75.31
C ASP A 4 24.61 -12.00 -74.32
N ASP A 5 23.54 -11.23 -74.06
CA ASP A 5 23.05 -10.78 -72.76
C ASP A 5 24.04 -10.09 -71.80
N GLY A 6 24.24 -8.80 -72.04
CA GLY A 6 24.66 -7.83 -71.03
C GLY A 6 23.59 -7.65 -69.94
N SER A 7 23.35 -8.68 -69.13
CA SER A 7 22.59 -8.61 -67.89
C SER A 7 23.55 -8.57 -66.71
N GLY A 8 24.44 -7.58 -66.71
CA GLY A 8 25.15 -7.20 -65.50
C GLY A 8 24.21 -6.32 -64.69
N GLY A 9 23.48 -6.92 -63.73
CA GLY A 9 22.62 -6.17 -62.82
C GLY A 9 23.37 -4.95 -62.29
N HIS A 10 22.87 -3.76 -62.61
CA HIS A 10 23.45 -2.51 -62.13
C HIS A 10 23.25 -2.49 -60.61
N THR A 11 24.23 -2.99 -59.86
CA THR A 11 24.27 -2.81 -58.41
C THR A 11 24.52 -1.33 -58.16
N PRO A 12 23.57 -0.62 -57.53
CA PRO A 12 23.73 0.80 -57.27
C PRO A 12 25.05 1.04 -56.51
N LYS A 13 25.84 2.00 -57.00
CA LYS A 13 27.18 2.28 -56.43
C LYS A 13 27.15 3.40 -55.39
N ASP A 14 26.06 4.15 -55.33
CA ASP A 14 25.86 5.29 -54.44
C ASP A 14 24.52 5.19 -53.70
N PHE A 15 24.45 5.79 -52.52
CA PHE A 15 23.26 5.80 -51.67
C PHE A 15 22.12 6.60 -52.30
N ASP A 16 22.45 7.69 -52.98
CA ASP A 16 21.48 8.55 -53.69
C ASP A 16 20.83 7.84 -54.90
N GLU A 17 21.43 6.74 -55.37
CA GLU A 17 20.87 5.88 -56.42
C GLU A 17 19.88 4.84 -55.83
N CYS A 18 20.04 4.48 -54.56
CA CYS A 18 19.15 3.54 -53.86
C CYS A 18 17.90 4.23 -53.28
N VAL A 19 18.08 5.40 -52.66
CA VAL A 19 17.03 6.14 -51.96
C VAL A 19 17.31 7.63 -52.07
N SER A 20 16.33 8.43 -52.50
CA SER A 20 16.52 9.88 -52.55
C SER A 20 16.55 10.48 -51.15
N GLN A 21 17.30 11.57 -50.99
CA GLN A 21 17.33 12.32 -49.73
C GLN A 21 15.92 12.75 -49.26
N GLU A 22 15.03 13.10 -50.18
CA GLU A 22 13.63 13.43 -49.88
C GLU A 22 12.86 12.23 -49.31
N GLN A 23 13.01 11.03 -49.90
CA GLN A 23 12.38 9.81 -49.40
C GLN A 23 12.84 9.48 -47.97
N LEU A 24 14.12 9.72 -47.66
CA LEU A 24 14.66 9.49 -46.33
C LEU A 24 14.10 10.49 -45.30
N HIS A 25 13.98 11.77 -45.68
CA HIS A 25 13.36 12.79 -44.84
C HIS A 25 11.88 12.53 -44.59
N ASP A 26 11.14 12.09 -45.60
CA ASP A 26 9.73 11.73 -45.47
C ASP A 26 9.55 10.50 -44.57
N ALA A 27 10.35 9.44 -44.78
CA ALA A 27 10.33 8.26 -43.92
C ALA A 27 10.68 8.58 -42.45
N LYS A 28 11.64 9.50 -42.23
CA LYS A 28 11.98 9.98 -40.89
C LYS A 28 10.81 10.74 -40.25
N ARG A 29 10.12 11.60 -41.01
CA ARG A 29 8.95 12.35 -40.53
C ARG A 29 7.82 11.41 -40.16
N GLU A 30 7.51 10.45 -41.03
CA GLU A 30 6.47 9.43 -40.79
C GLU A 30 6.81 8.59 -39.55
N MET A 31 8.05 8.14 -39.41
CA MET A 31 8.49 7.40 -38.24
C MET A 31 8.38 8.24 -36.96
N GLN A 32 8.73 9.53 -36.99
CA GLN A 32 8.54 10.42 -35.85
C GLN A 32 7.06 10.55 -35.47
N GLU A 33 6.17 10.70 -36.45
CA GLU A 33 4.73 10.78 -36.21
C GLU A 33 4.19 9.49 -35.58
N VAL A 34 4.56 8.33 -36.12
CA VAL A 34 4.16 7.03 -35.57
C VAL A 34 4.68 6.85 -34.13
N VAL A 35 5.96 7.16 -33.89
CA VAL A 35 6.56 7.04 -32.55
C VAL A 35 5.89 7.99 -31.56
N THR A 36 5.71 9.26 -31.92
CA THR A 36 5.04 10.23 -31.05
C THR A 36 3.60 9.84 -30.73
N LYS A 37 2.86 9.33 -31.72
CA LYS A 37 1.51 8.80 -31.51
C LYS A 37 1.51 7.61 -30.57
N ALA A 38 2.35 6.61 -30.82
CA ALA A 38 2.46 5.41 -29.97
C ALA A 38 2.85 5.75 -28.52
N VAL A 39 3.80 6.67 -28.34
CA VAL A 39 4.20 7.17 -27.02
C VAL A 39 3.03 7.90 -26.34
N THR A 40 2.29 8.73 -27.07
CA THR A 40 1.14 9.46 -26.51
C THR A 40 0.02 8.49 -26.09
N GLU A 41 -0.31 7.50 -26.91
CA GLU A 41 -1.29 6.46 -26.59
C GLU A 41 -0.85 5.64 -25.36
N ALA A 42 0.43 5.28 -25.27
CA ALA A 42 0.97 4.60 -24.10
C ALA A 42 0.85 5.44 -22.83
N ILE A 43 1.19 6.75 -22.89
CA ILE A 43 1.07 7.67 -21.75
C ILE A 43 -0.39 7.83 -21.31
N ILE A 44 -1.33 7.96 -22.24
CA ILE A 44 -2.77 8.00 -21.94
C ILE A 44 -3.21 6.69 -21.28
N GLY A 45 -2.73 5.55 -21.79
CA GLY A 45 -2.99 4.21 -21.26
C GLY A 45 -2.53 4.01 -19.81
N LEU A 46 -1.50 4.74 -19.36
CA LEU A 46 -1.04 4.71 -17.96
C LEU A 46 -2.06 5.32 -16.98
N LYS A 47 -3.08 6.04 -17.45
CA LYS A 47 -4.17 6.60 -16.62
C LYS A 47 -3.64 7.37 -15.40
N LEU A 48 -2.54 8.09 -15.57
CA LEU A 48 -1.84 8.77 -14.47
C LEU A 48 -2.75 9.74 -13.70
N GLY A 49 -3.71 10.39 -14.39
CA GLY A 49 -4.72 11.25 -13.75
C GLY A 49 -5.54 10.52 -12.68
N GLU A 50 -6.06 9.33 -12.98
CA GLU A 50 -6.85 8.53 -12.02
C GLU A 50 -6.01 8.13 -10.79
N ILE A 51 -4.74 7.80 -11.03
CA ILE A 51 -3.80 7.42 -9.96
C ILE A 51 -3.52 8.61 -9.05
N ILE A 52 -3.25 9.78 -9.62
CA ILE A 52 -2.96 11.02 -8.88
C ILE A 52 -4.18 11.44 -8.04
N GLU A 53 -5.39 11.44 -8.62
CA GLU A 53 -6.61 11.73 -7.87
C GLU A 53 -6.82 10.77 -6.69
N ARG A 54 -6.55 9.48 -6.88
CA ARG A 54 -6.67 8.49 -5.81
C ARG A 54 -5.67 8.75 -4.69
N VAL A 55 -4.44 9.13 -5.03
CA VAL A 55 -3.40 9.50 -4.06
C VAL A 55 -3.83 10.75 -3.30
N ASP A 56 -4.31 11.78 -4.00
CA ASP A 56 -4.76 13.04 -3.41
C ASP A 56 -5.90 12.84 -2.39
N ARG A 57 -6.89 11.99 -2.71
CA ARG A 57 -7.96 11.62 -1.75
C ARG A 57 -7.43 10.92 -0.51
N ARG A 58 -6.46 10.02 -0.67
CA ARG A 58 -5.84 9.31 0.46
C ARG A 58 -5.04 10.26 1.34
N ILE A 59 -4.29 11.18 0.73
CA ILE A 59 -3.56 12.23 1.46
C ILE A 59 -4.54 13.11 2.22
N SER A 60 -5.61 13.59 1.58
CA SER A 60 -6.66 14.39 2.24
C SER A 60 -7.27 13.65 3.44
N THR A 61 -7.64 12.38 3.25
CA THR A 61 -8.18 11.54 4.34
C THR A 61 -7.18 11.38 5.49
N LEU A 62 -5.90 11.21 5.18
CA LEU A 62 -4.84 11.08 6.19
C LEU A 62 -4.66 12.40 6.95
N THR A 63 -4.63 13.53 6.23
CA THR A 63 -4.55 14.87 6.81
C THR A 63 -5.73 15.13 7.75
N ASP A 64 -6.96 14.79 7.35
CA ASP A 64 -8.14 14.93 8.22
C ASP A 64 -8.00 14.09 9.50
N ARG A 65 -7.51 12.85 9.38
CA ARG A 65 -7.28 11.99 10.55
C ARG A 65 -6.18 12.54 11.46
N ILE A 66 -5.11 13.09 10.90
CA ILE A 66 -4.05 13.75 11.68
C ILE A 66 -4.62 14.94 12.43
N ASN A 67 -5.41 15.80 11.77
CA ASN A 67 -6.05 16.94 12.43
C ASN A 67 -6.96 16.50 13.59
N VAL A 68 -7.73 15.42 13.41
CA VAL A 68 -8.55 14.85 14.50
C VAL A 68 -7.67 14.32 15.64
N LEU A 69 -6.59 13.60 15.32
CA LEU A 69 -5.69 13.07 16.33
C LEU A 69 -4.95 14.17 17.09
N GLU A 70 -4.49 15.22 16.42
CA GLU A 70 -3.86 16.38 17.04
C GLU A 70 -4.84 17.12 17.96
N ALA A 71 -6.09 17.29 17.52
CA ALA A 71 -7.14 17.87 18.35
C ALA A 71 -7.47 17.00 19.57
N CYS A 72 -7.54 15.66 19.40
CA CYS A 72 -7.72 14.74 20.51
C CYS A 72 -6.54 14.76 21.48
N GLN A 73 -5.30 14.74 20.97
CA GLN A 73 -4.10 14.76 21.81
C GLN A 73 -4.07 16.00 22.71
N LYS A 74 -4.35 17.18 22.15
CA LYS A 74 -4.40 18.43 22.93
C LYS A 74 -5.43 18.39 24.07
N ASN A 75 -6.53 17.66 23.92
CA ASN A 75 -7.53 17.52 24.97
C ASN A 75 -7.17 16.47 26.04
N ASN A 76 -6.22 15.55 25.77
CA ASN A 76 -5.82 14.51 26.73
C ASN A 76 -4.56 14.88 27.53
N GLU A 77 -3.77 15.87 27.10
CA GLU A 77 -2.57 16.30 27.80
C GLU A 77 -2.88 17.06 29.10
N ASP A 78 -4.08 17.63 29.25
CA ASP A 78 -4.47 18.41 30.44
C ASP A 78 -5.27 17.61 31.49
N GLU A 79 -5.86 16.46 31.14
CA GLU A 79 -6.82 15.76 32.03
C GLU A 79 -6.19 14.70 32.94
N ASP A 80 -5.00 14.19 32.60
CA ASP A 80 -4.37 13.07 33.31
C ASP A 80 -3.09 13.45 34.08
N VAL A 81 -2.77 14.75 34.17
CA VAL A 81 -1.58 15.25 34.90
C VAL A 81 -1.88 15.26 36.39
N VAL A 82 -1.17 14.42 37.15
CA VAL A 82 -1.27 14.35 38.61
C VAL A 82 -0.25 15.30 39.22
N TYR A 83 -0.70 16.20 40.09
CA TYR A 83 0.18 17.11 40.82
C TYR A 83 0.47 16.57 42.23
N ASP A 84 1.71 16.74 42.69
CA ASP A 84 2.10 16.42 44.06
C ASP A 84 1.59 17.47 45.07
N ASP A 85 1.77 17.20 46.37
CA ASP A 85 1.37 18.10 47.46
C ASP A 85 2.07 19.48 47.41
N HIS A 86 3.12 19.61 46.59
CA HIS A 86 3.87 20.85 46.36
C HIS A 86 3.42 21.59 45.10
N GLY A 87 2.45 21.04 44.36
CA GLY A 87 1.91 21.62 43.12
C GLY A 87 2.80 21.41 41.89
N ASN A 88 3.80 20.53 41.95
CA ASN A 88 4.60 20.13 40.80
C ASN A 88 3.97 18.93 40.11
N ILE A 89 4.31 18.70 38.84
CA ILE A 89 3.85 17.52 38.10
C ILE A 89 4.53 16.29 38.71
N ASP A 90 3.74 15.38 39.28
CA ASP A 90 4.20 14.05 39.67
C ASP A 90 4.21 13.17 38.42
N GLU A 91 5.37 13.08 37.78
CA GLU A 91 5.56 12.27 36.58
C GLU A 91 5.26 10.79 36.82
N ALA A 92 5.52 10.27 38.03
CA ALA A 92 5.29 8.86 38.35
C ALA A 92 3.79 8.56 38.52
N ALA A 93 3.07 9.43 39.23
CA ALA A 93 1.62 9.30 39.38
C ALA A 93 0.87 9.55 38.06
N THR A 94 1.34 10.51 37.26
CA THR A 94 0.82 10.81 35.92
C THR A 94 0.97 9.60 34.98
N GLN A 95 2.15 8.98 34.93
CA GLN A 95 2.37 7.77 34.13
C GLN A 95 1.51 6.59 34.60
N GLN A 96 1.33 6.44 35.91
CA GLN A 96 0.50 5.39 36.48
C GLN A 96 -0.98 5.57 36.10
N GLU A 97 -1.50 6.79 36.15
CA GLU A 97 -2.89 7.07 35.75
C GLU A 97 -3.10 6.82 34.26
N TRP A 98 -2.12 7.15 33.40
CA TRP A 98 -2.15 6.79 31.98
C TRP A 98 -2.25 5.29 31.74
N LEU A 99 -1.45 4.49 32.47
CA LEU A 99 -1.50 3.03 32.38
C LEU A 99 -2.87 2.49 32.81
N CYS A 100 -3.40 2.98 33.93
CA CYS A 100 -4.72 2.63 34.44
C CYS A 100 -5.81 2.97 33.43
N HIS A 101 -5.77 4.17 32.85
CA HIS A 101 -6.75 4.62 31.88
C HIS A 101 -6.71 3.74 30.61
N ARG A 102 -5.52 3.42 30.10
CA ARG A 102 -5.36 2.52 28.96
C ARG A 102 -5.92 1.12 29.23
N LEU A 103 -5.69 0.59 30.44
CA LEU A 103 -6.27 -0.69 30.86
C LEU A 103 -7.80 -0.63 30.90
N ARG A 104 -8.39 0.43 31.46
CA ARG A 104 -9.85 0.63 31.51
C ARG A 104 -10.47 0.66 30.11
N ARG A 105 -9.88 1.42 29.17
CA ARG A 105 -10.35 1.44 27.77
C ARG A 105 -10.22 0.09 27.08
N ASN A 106 -9.12 -0.64 27.30
CA ASN A 106 -8.92 -1.96 26.71
C ASN A 106 -9.90 -3.03 27.26
N THR A 107 -10.35 -2.89 28.51
CA THR A 107 -11.40 -3.75 29.07
C THR A 107 -12.82 -3.38 28.63
N GLN A 108 -13.03 -2.17 28.10
CA GLN A 108 -14.33 -1.65 27.69
C GLN A 108 -14.72 -2.24 26.32
N GLY A 109 -15.23 -3.46 26.34
CA GLY A 109 -15.56 -4.25 25.14
C GLY A 109 -15.34 -5.75 25.34
N MET A 110 -14.57 -6.14 26.36
CA MET A 110 -14.32 -7.53 26.73
C MET A 110 -15.41 -8.13 27.64
N GLY A 111 -16.65 -7.66 27.51
CA GLY A 111 -17.88 -8.29 28.01
C GLY A 111 -17.73 -9.06 29.32
N GLY A 112 -17.50 -8.36 30.43
CA GLY A 112 -17.55 -8.94 31.77
C GLY A 112 -18.89 -9.64 31.98
N ASN A 113 -18.81 -10.96 32.17
CA ASN A 113 -19.94 -11.89 32.28
C ASN A 113 -20.90 -11.50 33.41
N GLN A 114 -21.99 -10.80 33.07
CA GLN A 114 -23.23 -10.78 33.85
C GLN A 114 -24.43 -10.92 32.90
N ASN A 115 -24.78 -12.19 32.65
CA ASN A 115 -26.09 -12.70 32.22
C ASN A 115 -26.42 -12.74 30.71
N CYS A 116 -26.13 -13.93 30.13
CA CYS A 116 -26.98 -14.77 29.27
C CYS A 116 -27.84 -14.11 28.17
N VAL A 117 -27.30 -14.05 26.96
CA VAL A 117 -28.10 -14.26 25.74
C VAL A 117 -27.99 -15.76 25.40
N PRO A 118 -29.09 -16.54 25.36
CA PRO A 118 -29.01 -18.00 25.19
C PRO A 118 -28.54 -18.46 23.81
N ASP A 119 -28.68 -17.63 22.77
CA ASP A 119 -28.66 -18.07 21.36
C ASP A 119 -27.61 -17.36 20.50
N ASP A 120 -26.47 -16.97 21.05
CA ASP A 120 -25.31 -16.64 20.20
C ASP A 120 -24.52 -17.93 19.91
N PRO A 121 -24.50 -18.43 18.64
CA PRO A 121 -23.78 -19.64 18.27
C PRO A 121 -22.26 -19.54 18.52
N TYR A 122 -21.71 -18.33 18.69
CA TYR A 122 -20.30 -18.10 18.96
C TYR A 122 -19.99 -17.77 20.43
N ALA A 123 -20.99 -17.55 21.29
CA ALA A 123 -20.77 -17.23 22.70
C ALA A 123 -20.12 -18.37 23.51
N LYS A 124 -20.13 -19.60 22.98
CA LYS A 124 -19.46 -20.77 23.57
C LYS A 124 -18.01 -20.95 23.09
N VAL A 125 -17.57 -20.22 22.06
CA VAL A 125 -16.21 -20.36 21.53
C VAL A 125 -15.25 -19.60 22.43
N LYS A 126 -14.61 -20.30 23.37
CA LYS A 126 -13.52 -19.77 24.20
C LYS A 126 -12.18 -20.18 23.61
N PHE A 127 -11.47 -19.24 23.01
CA PHE A 127 -10.05 -19.42 22.71
C PHE A 127 -9.29 -19.40 24.04
N THR A 128 -8.78 -20.57 24.43
CA THR A 128 -7.91 -20.68 25.60
C THR A 128 -6.48 -20.69 25.10
N ILE A 129 -5.74 -19.60 25.36
CA ILE A 129 -4.31 -19.55 25.05
C ILE A 129 -3.60 -20.42 26.10
N PRO A 130 -2.86 -21.48 25.70
CA PRO A 130 -2.10 -22.30 26.64
C PRO A 130 -1.06 -21.46 27.38
N SER A 131 -0.81 -21.78 28.64
CA SER A 131 0.25 -21.14 29.43
C SER A 131 1.62 -21.42 28.83
N PHE A 132 2.37 -20.38 28.45
CA PHE A 132 3.70 -20.46 27.83
C PHE A 132 4.83 -21.02 28.71
N SER A 133 4.53 -21.50 29.93
CA SER A 133 5.53 -22.03 30.87
C SER A 133 5.54 -23.56 30.85
N GLY A 134 6.32 -24.16 29.94
CA GLY A 134 6.52 -25.61 29.84
C GLY A 134 7.47 -25.97 28.70
N TYR A 135 8.12 -27.14 28.78
CA TYR A 135 8.97 -27.67 27.70
C TYR A 135 8.06 -28.03 26.52
N TYR A 136 8.12 -27.23 25.46
CA TYR A 136 7.30 -27.42 24.27
C TYR A 136 8.01 -28.34 23.28
N ASP A 137 7.37 -29.46 22.95
CA ASP A 137 7.76 -30.28 21.82
C ASP A 137 7.33 -29.57 20.53
N ALA A 138 8.32 -29.10 19.77
CA ALA A 138 8.08 -28.33 18.56
C ALA A 138 7.40 -29.16 17.46
N GLU A 139 7.49 -30.48 17.50
CA GLU A 139 6.94 -31.36 16.47
C GLU A 139 5.42 -31.56 16.63
N GLY A 140 4.89 -31.61 17.86
CA GLY A 140 3.45 -31.67 18.12
C GLY A 140 2.69 -30.37 17.85
N TYR A 141 3.41 -29.25 17.73
CA TYR A 141 2.86 -27.94 17.39
C TYR A 141 2.71 -27.70 15.88
N LEU A 142 2.99 -28.67 15.00
CA LEU A 142 2.77 -28.50 13.55
C LEU A 142 1.51 -29.20 13.06
N ASP A 143 0.92 -30.10 13.86
CA ASP A 143 -0.24 -30.90 13.43
C ASP A 143 -1.56 -30.09 13.37
N TRP A 144 -1.61 -28.88 13.93
CA TRP A 144 -2.82 -28.03 13.90
C TRP A 144 -2.89 -27.08 12.70
N GLU A 145 -1.86 -27.02 11.84
CA GLU A 145 -1.89 -26.25 10.58
C GLU A 145 -2.22 -27.08 9.34
N MET A 146 -2.47 -28.40 9.48
CA MET A 146 -2.62 -29.30 8.32
C MET A 146 -3.85 -30.20 8.36
N ILE A 147 -4.98 -29.71 8.89
CA ILE A 147 -6.30 -30.28 8.57
C ILE A 147 -7.26 -29.13 8.27
N VAL A 148 -7.26 -28.70 7.01
CA VAL A 148 -8.39 -28.01 6.39
C VAL A 148 -8.89 -28.96 5.30
N GLU A 149 -9.91 -29.77 5.62
CA GLU A 149 -10.70 -30.53 4.63
C GLU A 149 -11.82 -29.65 4.04
#